data_AF-A0A1I2NTQ3-F1
#
_entry.id   AF-A0A1I2NTQ3-F1
#
_cell.length_a   1.000
_cell.length_b   1.000
_cell.length_c   1.000
_cell.angle_alpha   90.00
_cell.angle_beta   90.00
_cell.angle_gamma   90.00
#
_symmetry.space_group_name_H-M   'P 1'
#
loop_
_entity.id
_entity.type
_entity.pdbx_description
1 polymer ?
#
loop_
_entity_poly.entity_id
_entity_poly.type
_entity_poly.pdbx_seq_one_letter_code
_entity_poly.pdbx_strand_id
1 'polypeptide(L)'
;MDRKLKVTYTVAECNEFHHMGEYHDGIKTVKEAVDLYNSIPPERMNAIPSIGIALIDANTGQDFAQFDLVTRNGIDMDMLNYYPYVEKNTAAQYGIAEILYRFKELEVLGNVPKDIRDKVKIVENREQGAERLKDITDKLEQGVKDVFESDNYKEFLKTMAKFPRYSVNNSILIMMQKPEASLCQSFTGWKQMGRYVKKGEKGIKILAPAPYKVTRLMDKLDDKGKPVVDKDGEHVKEEVEMQVTAFKVVNTFDLSQTDGKELPSLGVNELEGNVDRYPVFIEALKQVCPVPITFEDIKGEAKGYYHTEEKRIAIQKGMSELQTIKTAIHEMAHQMLHSEKDAVKDKTRNSKEVEAESVAYTVCQHYGIDTSDYSFSYVAGWSSGKETTELRASLDVIRKAANDMITKIDEKEQELIAQKDAVSKEEKNDALVNDLDQFAKDLDPYDYQDNTEGNPEYNTAAMKAQLYKNDGLDIKKGIEEALENGDIPDDLVDTAKSLVGRLDEFCKEKSVEETKDEVAPDSKEQDKSKKESVRDKLAKEKNKAKKKSTPKQSKKKDEVTI
;
A
#
# COMPACT_ATOMS: atom_id res chain seq x y z
N MET A 1 5.86 -48.75 -17.97
CA MET A 1 5.54 -47.40 -18.47
C MET A 1 4.40 -46.88 -17.62
N ASP A 2 4.61 -45.80 -16.86
CA ASP A 2 3.50 -45.12 -16.19
C ASP A 2 2.54 -44.56 -17.24
N ARG A 3 1.29 -45.00 -17.21
CA ARG A 3 0.25 -44.51 -18.11
C ARG A 3 -0.14 -43.10 -17.70
N LYS A 4 -0.03 -42.13 -18.61
CA LYS A 4 -0.46 -40.75 -18.37
C LYS A 4 -1.95 -40.65 -18.68
N LEU A 5 -2.79 -40.65 -17.66
CA LEU A 5 -4.25 -40.59 -17.81
C LEU A 5 -4.74 -39.13 -17.78
N LYS A 6 -5.57 -38.75 -18.75
CA LYS A 6 -6.23 -37.45 -18.84
C LYS A 6 -7.72 -37.60 -18.54
N VAL A 7 -8.27 -36.70 -17.73
CA VAL A 7 -9.71 -36.65 -17.44
C VAL A 7 -10.41 -35.84 -18.52
N THR A 8 -11.50 -36.38 -19.07
CA THR A 8 -12.45 -35.69 -19.95
C THR A 8 -13.87 -36.00 -19.50
N TYR A 9 -14.83 -35.27 -20.06
CA TYR A 9 -16.24 -35.45 -19.78
C TYR A 9 -17.00 -35.78 -21.06
N THR A 10 -18.15 -36.41 -20.90
CA THR A 10 -19.08 -36.68 -21.98
C THR A 10 -20.44 -36.10 -21.64
N VAL A 11 -21.19 -35.70 -22.65
CA VAL A 11 -22.59 -35.27 -22.52
C VAL A 11 -23.39 -36.04 -23.54
N ALA A 12 -24.39 -36.77 -23.08
CA ALA A 12 -25.28 -37.52 -23.95
C ALA A 12 -26.71 -37.03 -23.77
N GLU A 13 -27.43 -36.87 -24.87
CA GLU A 13 -28.89 -36.66 -24.87
C GLU A 13 -29.64 -37.91 -24.41
N CYS A 14 -29.08 -39.10 -24.68
CA CYS A 14 -29.67 -40.39 -24.36
C CYS A 14 -28.70 -41.28 -23.57
N ASN A 15 -28.88 -41.42 -22.25
CA ASN A 15 -28.02 -42.22 -21.37
C ASN A 15 -27.96 -43.71 -21.75
N GLU A 16 -29.09 -44.31 -22.14
CA GLU A 16 -29.17 -45.75 -22.47
C GLU A 16 -28.53 -46.07 -23.83
N PHE A 17 -28.67 -45.16 -24.79
CA PHE A 17 -28.17 -45.32 -26.15
C PHE A 17 -27.58 -44.00 -26.64
N HIS A 18 -26.32 -43.71 -26.25
CA HIS A 18 -25.62 -42.45 -26.58
C HIS A 18 -25.66 -42.09 -28.09
N HIS A 19 -25.77 -43.09 -28.98
CA HIS A 19 -25.84 -42.91 -30.44
C HIS A 19 -27.24 -42.56 -30.98
N MET A 20 -28.29 -42.61 -30.16
CA MET A 20 -29.67 -42.30 -30.53
C MET A 20 -30.05 -40.83 -30.26
N GLY A 21 -29.06 -39.98 -29.96
CA GLY A 21 -29.21 -38.54 -29.76
C GLY A 21 -27.89 -37.81 -29.92
N GLU A 22 -27.88 -36.53 -29.53
CA GLU A 22 -26.69 -35.69 -29.49
C GLU A 22 -25.70 -36.21 -28.44
N TYR A 23 -24.45 -36.44 -28.85
CA TYR A 23 -23.38 -36.94 -28.00
C TYR A 23 -22.11 -36.12 -28.21
N HIS A 24 -21.55 -35.66 -27.11
CA HIS A 24 -20.31 -34.88 -27.06
C HIS A 24 -19.31 -35.60 -26.19
N ASP A 25 -18.10 -35.83 -26.70
CA ASP A 25 -16.98 -36.43 -25.98
C ASP A 25 -15.74 -35.53 -25.97
N GLY A 26 -14.70 -35.96 -25.25
CA GLY A 26 -13.44 -35.22 -25.18
C GLY A 26 -13.53 -33.84 -24.51
N ILE A 27 -14.65 -33.54 -23.84
CA ILE A 27 -14.92 -32.26 -23.18
C ILE A 27 -13.88 -32.04 -22.08
N LYS A 28 -13.26 -30.86 -22.05
CA LYS A 28 -12.09 -30.62 -21.21
C LYS A 28 -12.44 -30.14 -19.80
N THR A 29 -13.63 -29.56 -19.61
CA THR A 29 -14.02 -28.93 -18.34
C THR A 29 -15.44 -29.32 -17.95
N VAL A 30 -15.70 -29.41 -16.64
CA VAL A 30 -17.05 -29.66 -16.12
C VAL A 30 -18.00 -28.54 -16.52
N LYS A 31 -17.55 -27.28 -16.52
CA LYS A 31 -18.35 -26.13 -16.96
C LYS A 31 -18.90 -26.32 -18.37
N GLU A 32 -18.04 -26.66 -19.33
CA GLU A 32 -18.44 -26.92 -20.72
C GLU A 32 -19.42 -28.09 -20.82
N ALA A 33 -19.20 -29.16 -20.06
CA ALA A 33 -20.13 -30.30 -20.01
C ALA A 33 -21.50 -29.90 -19.45
N VAL A 34 -21.55 -29.07 -18.40
CA VAL A 34 -22.79 -28.57 -17.82
C VAL A 34 -23.51 -27.61 -18.78
N ASP A 35 -22.78 -26.75 -19.48
CA ASP A 35 -23.36 -25.82 -20.46
C ASP A 35 -23.99 -26.59 -21.64
N LEU A 36 -23.33 -27.65 -22.13
CA LEU A 36 -23.88 -28.57 -23.14
C LEU A 36 -25.07 -29.38 -22.61
N TYR A 37 -25.01 -29.87 -21.37
CA TYR A 37 -26.11 -30.59 -20.76
C TYR A 37 -27.37 -29.71 -20.64
N ASN A 38 -27.20 -28.45 -20.22
CA ASN A 38 -28.29 -27.50 -20.06
C ASN A 38 -28.84 -26.95 -21.37
N SER A 39 -28.10 -27.07 -22.49
CA SER A 39 -28.57 -26.64 -23.80
C SER A 39 -29.49 -27.67 -24.48
N ILE A 40 -29.56 -28.90 -23.95
CA ILE A 40 -30.44 -29.95 -24.44
C ILE A 40 -31.90 -29.50 -24.26
N PRO A 41 -32.69 -29.37 -25.34
CA PRO A 41 -34.07 -28.88 -25.27
C PRO A 41 -34.95 -29.76 -24.38
N PRO A 42 -35.80 -29.16 -23.52
CA PRO A 42 -36.70 -29.89 -22.65
C PRO A 42 -37.61 -30.89 -23.38
N GLU A 43 -38.00 -30.58 -24.62
CA GLU A 43 -38.87 -31.41 -25.45
C GLU A 43 -38.20 -32.70 -25.94
N ARG A 44 -36.86 -32.76 -25.90
CA ARG A 44 -36.06 -33.93 -26.25
C ARG A 44 -35.67 -34.78 -25.04
N MET A 45 -36.06 -34.39 -23.81
CA MET A 45 -35.67 -35.05 -22.55
C MET A 45 -36.26 -36.46 -22.30
N ASN A 46 -37.03 -37.03 -23.24
CA ASN A 46 -37.53 -38.41 -23.11
C ASN A 46 -36.41 -39.47 -23.15
N ALA A 47 -35.18 -39.08 -23.48
CA ALA A 47 -34.03 -39.97 -23.62
C ALA A 47 -33.11 -40.06 -22.38
N ILE A 48 -33.41 -39.32 -21.30
CA ILE A 48 -32.57 -39.22 -20.08
C ILE A 48 -31.17 -38.69 -20.42
N PRO A 49 -30.96 -37.36 -20.37
CA PRO A 49 -29.63 -36.81 -20.62
C PRO A 49 -28.66 -37.17 -19.49
N SER A 50 -27.38 -37.31 -19.82
CA SER A 50 -26.33 -37.64 -18.87
C SER A 50 -25.05 -36.83 -19.04
N ILE A 51 -24.30 -36.72 -17.94
CA ILE A 51 -22.90 -36.29 -17.95
C ILE A 51 -22.04 -37.46 -17.48
N GLY A 52 -21.09 -37.88 -18.30
CA GLY A 52 -20.13 -38.92 -17.95
C GLY A 52 -18.75 -38.38 -17.64
N ILE A 53 -17.95 -39.22 -16.97
CA ILE A 53 -16.53 -38.98 -16.73
C ILE A 53 -15.72 -40.05 -17.44
N ALA A 54 -14.67 -39.63 -18.14
CA ALA A 54 -13.77 -40.50 -18.87
C ALA A 54 -12.31 -40.26 -18.49
N LEU A 55 -11.54 -41.36 -18.39
CA LEU A 55 -10.09 -41.35 -18.32
C LEU A 55 -9.55 -41.84 -19.66
N ILE A 56 -8.80 -40.98 -20.35
CA ILE A 56 -8.18 -41.27 -21.65
C ILE A 56 -6.68 -41.47 -21.45
N ASP A 57 -6.10 -42.51 -22.04
CA ASP A 57 -4.64 -42.66 -22.09
C ASP A 57 -4.05 -41.61 -23.03
N ALA A 58 -3.27 -40.68 -22.48
CA ALA A 58 -2.72 -39.55 -23.24
C ALA A 58 -1.71 -39.95 -24.32
N ASN A 59 -1.17 -41.18 -24.28
CA ASN A 59 -0.22 -41.66 -25.28
C ASN A 59 -0.92 -42.30 -26.49
N THR A 60 -2.07 -42.94 -26.27
CA THR A 60 -2.79 -43.70 -27.31
C THR A 60 -4.09 -43.04 -27.75
N GLY A 61 -4.61 -42.11 -26.96
CA GLY A 61 -5.93 -41.49 -27.16
C GLY A 61 -7.10 -42.44 -26.90
N GLN A 62 -6.85 -43.65 -26.38
CA GLN A 62 -7.90 -44.64 -26.12
C GLN A 62 -8.53 -44.44 -24.75
N ASP A 63 -9.83 -44.71 -24.67
CA ASP A 63 -10.57 -44.71 -23.42
C ASP A 63 -10.08 -45.84 -22.52
N PHE A 64 -9.67 -45.45 -21.31
CA PHE A 64 -9.24 -46.36 -20.27
C PHE A 64 -10.39 -46.70 -19.30
N ALA A 65 -11.26 -45.73 -19.03
CA ALA A 65 -12.48 -45.90 -18.26
C ALA A 65 -13.48 -44.80 -18.63
N GLN A 66 -14.75 -45.12 -18.82
CA GLN A 66 -15.82 -44.15 -19.02
C GLN A 66 -17.10 -44.69 -18.36
N PHE A 67 -17.83 -43.82 -17.67
CA PHE A 67 -19.17 -44.12 -17.18
C PHE A 67 -19.99 -42.83 -16.98
N ASP A 68 -21.30 -42.97 -16.98
CA ASP A 68 -22.23 -41.87 -16.75
C ASP A 68 -22.38 -41.62 -15.25
N LEU A 69 -22.11 -40.38 -14.83
CA LEU A 69 -22.08 -39.96 -13.43
C LEU A 69 -23.33 -39.17 -13.04
N VAL A 70 -23.82 -38.31 -13.93
CA VAL A 70 -25.07 -37.54 -13.73
C VAL A 70 -26.12 -38.10 -14.66
N THR A 71 -27.31 -38.40 -14.13
CA THR A 71 -28.50 -38.79 -14.90
C THR A 71 -29.72 -38.06 -14.34
N ARG A 72 -30.90 -38.24 -14.98
CA ARG A 72 -32.17 -37.74 -14.43
C ARG A 72 -32.46 -38.25 -13.01
N ASN A 73 -31.99 -39.44 -12.66
CA ASN A 73 -32.25 -40.08 -11.38
C ASN A 73 -31.29 -39.63 -10.26
N GLY A 74 -30.33 -38.77 -10.58
CA GLY A 74 -29.36 -38.26 -9.63
C GLY A 74 -27.91 -38.45 -10.07
N ILE A 75 -27.01 -38.29 -9.11
CA ILE A 75 -25.57 -38.47 -9.27
C ILE A 75 -25.18 -39.83 -8.72
N ASP A 76 -24.76 -40.75 -9.58
CA ASP A 76 -24.43 -42.14 -9.19
C ASP A 76 -22.97 -42.26 -8.75
N MET A 77 -22.75 -42.26 -7.44
CA MET A 77 -21.42 -42.40 -6.84
C MET A 77 -21.02 -43.85 -6.62
N ASP A 78 -21.95 -44.80 -6.64
CA ASP A 78 -21.64 -46.21 -6.45
C ASP A 78 -20.81 -46.76 -7.61
N MET A 79 -20.92 -46.13 -8.79
CA MET A 79 -20.05 -46.40 -9.94
C MET A 79 -18.56 -46.32 -9.59
N LEU A 80 -18.15 -45.44 -8.67
CA LEU A 80 -16.73 -45.33 -8.29
C LEU A 80 -16.17 -46.61 -7.66
N ASN A 81 -17.00 -47.45 -7.04
CA ASN A 81 -16.58 -48.74 -6.49
C ASN A 81 -16.09 -49.70 -7.60
N TYR A 82 -16.61 -49.54 -8.83
CA TYR A 82 -16.22 -50.34 -10.00
C TYR A 82 -15.04 -49.71 -10.76
N TYR A 83 -14.75 -48.42 -10.54
CA TYR A 83 -13.69 -47.66 -11.23
C TYR A 83 -12.67 -47.04 -10.26
N PRO A 84 -11.85 -47.84 -9.55
CA PRO A 84 -10.90 -47.35 -8.54
C PRO A 84 -9.82 -46.41 -9.11
N TYR A 85 -9.54 -46.48 -10.41
CA TYR A 85 -8.62 -45.57 -11.08
C TYR A 85 -9.19 -44.15 -11.25
N VAL A 86 -10.52 -44.03 -11.35
CA VAL A 86 -11.23 -42.74 -11.36
C VAL A 86 -11.31 -42.22 -9.93
N GLU A 87 -11.69 -43.09 -8.98
CA GLU A 87 -11.77 -42.74 -7.55
C GLU A 87 -10.44 -42.17 -7.02
N LYS A 88 -9.29 -42.75 -7.39
CA LYS A 88 -7.96 -42.33 -6.92
C LYS A 88 -7.32 -41.21 -7.74
N ASN A 89 -7.90 -40.84 -8.88
CA ASN A 89 -7.32 -39.80 -9.73
C ASN A 89 -7.73 -38.42 -9.20
N THR A 90 -6.75 -37.63 -8.76
CA THR A 90 -7.00 -36.30 -8.17
C THR A 90 -7.77 -35.36 -9.09
N ALA A 91 -7.50 -35.37 -10.41
CA ALA A 91 -8.22 -34.52 -11.36
C ALA A 91 -9.67 -34.99 -11.53
N ALA A 92 -9.92 -36.31 -11.54
CA ALA A 92 -11.27 -36.86 -11.59
C ALA A 92 -12.04 -36.53 -10.30
N GLN A 93 -11.40 -36.65 -9.14
CA GLN A 93 -11.99 -36.26 -7.85
C GLN A 93 -12.40 -34.78 -7.83
N TYR A 94 -11.60 -33.87 -8.42
CA TYR A 94 -11.98 -32.45 -8.56
C TYR A 94 -13.13 -32.26 -9.55
N GLY A 95 -13.15 -32.98 -10.67
CA GLY A 95 -14.26 -32.98 -11.63
C GLY A 95 -15.58 -33.42 -11.00
N ILE A 96 -15.56 -34.54 -10.28
CA ILE A 96 -16.71 -35.07 -9.56
C ILE A 96 -17.16 -34.08 -8.47
N ALA A 97 -16.22 -33.47 -7.73
CA ALA A 97 -16.55 -32.46 -6.74
C ALA A 97 -17.23 -31.23 -7.35
N GLU A 98 -16.80 -30.79 -8.54
CA GLU A 98 -17.44 -29.68 -9.26
C GLU A 98 -18.85 -30.05 -9.76
N ILE A 99 -19.03 -31.29 -10.25
CA ILE A 99 -20.35 -31.82 -10.63
C ILE A 99 -21.29 -31.84 -9.41
N LEU A 100 -20.85 -32.39 -8.28
CA LEU A 100 -21.62 -32.41 -7.03
C LEU A 100 -22.00 -31.01 -6.55
N TYR A 101 -21.13 -30.01 -6.73
CA TYR A 101 -21.43 -28.62 -6.40
C TYR A 101 -22.48 -28.00 -7.34
N ARG A 102 -22.35 -28.21 -8.66
CA ARG A 102 -23.25 -27.64 -9.68
C ARG A 102 -24.64 -28.29 -9.67
N PHE A 103 -24.70 -29.59 -9.36
CA PHE A 103 -25.92 -30.39 -9.31
C PHE A 103 -26.32 -30.73 -7.86
N LYS A 104 -26.04 -29.85 -6.90
CA LYS A 104 -26.32 -30.06 -5.46
C LYS A 104 -27.80 -30.31 -5.12
N GLU A 105 -28.71 -29.97 -6.03
CA GLU A 105 -30.15 -30.20 -5.90
C GLU A 105 -30.57 -31.61 -6.35
N LEU A 106 -29.70 -32.34 -7.07
CA LEU A 106 -29.95 -33.72 -7.46
C LEU A 106 -29.66 -34.68 -6.30
N GLU A 107 -30.42 -35.77 -6.24
CA GLU A 107 -30.17 -36.85 -5.29
C GLU A 107 -28.82 -37.51 -5.59
N VAL A 108 -28.05 -37.80 -4.54
CA VAL A 108 -26.77 -38.52 -4.66
C VAL A 108 -27.01 -39.98 -4.29
N LEU A 109 -26.79 -40.88 -5.24
CA LEU A 109 -26.90 -42.31 -5.04
C LEU A 109 -25.54 -42.84 -4.59
N GLY A 110 -25.52 -43.61 -3.49
CA GLY A 110 -24.29 -44.14 -2.92
C GLY A 110 -23.56 -43.19 -1.97
N ASN A 111 -22.35 -43.58 -1.55
CA ASN A 111 -21.54 -42.81 -0.60
C ASN A 111 -20.49 -41.95 -1.30
N VAL A 112 -20.49 -40.63 -1.03
CA VAL A 112 -19.40 -39.75 -1.50
C VAL A 112 -18.12 -39.98 -0.66
N PRO A 113 -17.02 -40.43 -1.28
CA PRO A 113 -15.73 -40.64 -0.59
C PRO A 113 -15.23 -39.37 0.08
N LYS A 114 -14.53 -39.52 1.21
CA LYS A 114 -14.02 -38.38 2.01
C LYS A 114 -13.18 -37.42 1.18
N ASP A 115 -12.28 -37.94 0.33
CA ASP A 115 -11.38 -37.12 -0.49
C ASP A 115 -12.12 -36.27 -1.52
N ILE A 116 -13.29 -36.72 -1.99
CA ILE A 116 -14.17 -35.97 -2.90
C ILE A 116 -14.98 -34.96 -2.09
N ARG A 117 -15.53 -35.35 -0.92
CA ARG A 117 -16.27 -34.46 -0.02
C ARG A 117 -15.44 -33.26 0.43
N ASP A 118 -14.17 -33.48 0.77
CA ASP A 118 -13.26 -32.40 1.15
C ASP A 118 -12.96 -31.47 -0.04
N LYS A 119 -12.91 -32.00 -1.28
CA LYS A 119 -12.78 -31.20 -2.50
C LYS A 119 -14.06 -30.43 -2.85
N VAL A 120 -15.25 -30.94 -2.54
CA VAL A 120 -16.51 -30.19 -2.71
C VAL A 120 -16.45 -28.88 -1.90
N LYS A 121 -15.98 -28.93 -0.65
CA LYS A 121 -15.77 -27.73 0.18
C LYS A 121 -14.75 -26.77 -0.45
N ILE A 122 -13.69 -27.29 -1.09
CA ILE A 122 -12.69 -26.45 -1.77
C ILE A 122 -13.32 -25.76 -3.00
N VAL A 123 -14.08 -26.50 -3.81
CA VAL A 123 -14.79 -25.97 -4.99
C VAL A 123 -15.79 -24.91 -4.54
N GLU A 124 -16.63 -25.20 -3.55
CA GLU A 124 -17.60 -24.26 -3.00
C GLU A 124 -16.93 -22.95 -2.53
N ASN A 125 -15.85 -23.04 -1.75
CA ASN A 125 -15.10 -21.86 -1.30
C ASN A 125 -14.52 -21.04 -2.46
N ARG A 126 -14.05 -21.70 -3.53
CA ARG A 126 -13.53 -21.03 -4.73
C ARG A 126 -14.64 -20.34 -5.50
N GLU A 127 -15.77 -21.00 -5.71
CA GLU A 127 -16.93 -20.45 -6.43
C GLU A 127 -17.56 -19.27 -5.67
N GLN A 128 -17.81 -19.42 -4.37
CA GLN A 128 -18.24 -18.30 -3.51
C GLN A 128 -17.20 -17.17 -3.48
N GLY A 129 -15.91 -17.50 -3.57
CA GLY A 129 -14.84 -16.51 -3.70
C GLY A 129 -14.91 -15.73 -5.01
N ALA A 130 -15.12 -16.42 -6.12
CA ALA A 130 -15.26 -15.83 -7.45
C ALA A 130 -16.53 -14.96 -7.57
N GLU A 131 -17.66 -15.42 -7.02
CA GLU A 131 -18.91 -14.66 -6.99
C GLU A 131 -18.77 -13.37 -6.16
N ARG A 132 -18.17 -13.45 -4.96
CA ARG A 132 -17.87 -12.26 -4.15
C ARG A 132 -16.94 -11.28 -4.85
N LEU A 133 -15.94 -11.80 -5.58
CA LEU A 133 -15.04 -10.97 -6.37
C LEU A 133 -15.81 -10.26 -7.49
N LYS A 134 -16.67 -10.99 -8.22
CA LYS A 134 -17.53 -10.43 -9.27
C LYS A 134 -18.45 -9.32 -8.73
N ASP A 135 -19.19 -9.58 -7.65
CA ASP A 135 -20.05 -8.57 -7.00
C ASP A 135 -19.28 -7.30 -6.64
N ILE A 136 -18.08 -7.45 -6.08
CA ILE A 136 -17.22 -6.32 -5.72
C ILE A 136 -16.66 -5.60 -6.95
N THR A 137 -16.30 -6.31 -8.02
CA THR A 137 -15.82 -5.68 -9.26
C THR A 137 -16.94 -4.93 -9.98
N ASP A 138 -18.15 -5.48 -10.02
CA ASP A 138 -19.30 -4.84 -10.66
C ASP A 138 -19.68 -3.56 -9.90
N LYS A 139 -19.73 -3.61 -8.56
CA LYS A 139 -19.92 -2.42 -7.70
C LYS A 139 -18.82 -1.39 -7.88
N LEU A 140 -17.58 -1.83 -8.01
CA LEU A 140 -16.45 -0.93 -8.24
C LEU A 140 -16.54 -0.24 -9.59
N GLU A 141 -16.92 -0.94 -10.67
CA GLU A 141 -17.13 -0.33 -11.99
C GLU A 141 -18.22 0.74 -11.95
N GLN A 142 -19.34 0.46 -11.27
CA GLN A 142 -20.39 1.44 -11.06
C GLN A 142 -19.90 2.63 -10.22
N GLY A 143 -19.22 2.36 -9.09
CA GLY A 143 -18.70 3.39 -8.21
C GLY A 143 -17.70 4.33 -8.90
N VAL A 144 -16.89 3.83 -9.84
CA VAL A 144 -16.00 4.69 -10.65
C VAL A 144 -16.81 5.67 -11.49
N LYS A 145 -17.94 5.27 -12.09
CA LYS A 145 -18.80 6.16 -12.87
C LYS A 145 -19.51 7.17 -11.97
N ASP A 146 -20.09 6.70 -10.87
CA ASP A 146 -20.87 7.53 -9.93
C ASP A 146 -20.04 8.66 -9.30
N VAL A 147 -18.73 8.42 -9.10
CA VAL A 147 -17.77 9.42 -8.61
C VAL A 147 -17.74 10.66 -9.51
N PHE A 148 -18.03 10.52 -10.81
CA PHE A 148 -17.92 11.61 -11.78
C PHE A 148 -19.26 12.23 -12.23
N GLU A 149 -20.39 11.66 -11.81
CA GLU A 149 -21.72 12.09 -12.25
C GLU A 149 -22.47 12.95 -11.20
N SER A 150 -21.87 13.23 -10.03
CA SER A 150 -22.51 13.96 -8.92
C SER A 150 -21.50 14.62 -7.94
N ASP A 151 -21.97 15.14 -6.79
CA ASP A 151 -21.13 15.62 -5.67
C ASP A 151 -20.19 14.56 -5.08
N ASN A 152 -20.35 13.29 -5.49
CA ASN A 152 -19.54 12.15 -5.06
C ASN A 152 -18.04 12.33 -5.33
N TYR A 153 -17.64 13.17 -6.30
CA TYR A 153 -16.23 13.43 -6.56
C TYR A 153 -15.52 14.04 -5.34
N LYS A 154 -16.16 15.03 -4.72
CA LYS A 154 -15.63 15.71 -3.54
C LYS A 154 -15.53 14.75 -2.35
N GLU A 155 -16.56 13.92 -2.16
CA GLU A 155 -16.56 12.91 -1.10
C GLU A 155 -15.49 11.84 -1.31
N PHE A 156 -15.24 11.48 -2.57
CA PHE A 156 -14.15 10.58 -2.92
C PHE A 156 -12.78 11.18 -2.59
N LEU A 157 -12.53 12.45 -2.92
CA LEU A 157 -11.26 13.09 -2.57
C LEU A 157 -11.09 13.24 -1.05
N LYS A 158 -12.16 13.54 -0.30
CA LYS A 158 -12.12 13.51 1.17
C LYS A 158 -11.78 12.13 1.71
N THR A 159 -12.36 11.08 1.12
CA THR A 159 -12.01 9.69 1.49
C THR A 159 -10.54 9.40 1.19
N MET A 160 -10.02 9.82 0.04
CA MET A 160 -8.60 9.68 -0.28
C MET A 160 -7.68 10.43 0.69
N ALA A 161 -8.09 11.61 1.17
CA ALA A 161 -7.34 12.38 2.14
C ALA A 161 -7.14 11.60 3.46
N LYS A 162 -8.16 10.82 3.88
CA LYS A 162 -8.07 9.94 5.07
C LYS A 162 -7.27 8.67 4.81
N PHE A 163 -7.30 8.16 3.57
CA PHE A 163 -6.70 6.87 3.19
C PHE A 163 -5.66 6.98 2.04
N PRO A 164 -4.61 7.81 2.16
CA PRO A 164 -3.69 8.11 1.05
C PRO A 164 -2.95 6.87 0.53
N ARG A 165 -2.73 5.87 1.40
CA ARG A 165 -2.02 4.62 1.08
C ARG A 165 -2.90 3.53 0.47
N TYR A 166 -4.22 3.64 0.56
CA TYR A 166 -5.12 2.68 -0.09
C TYR A 166 -5.08 2.87 -1.62
N SER A 167 -5.46 1.85 -2.40
CA SER A 167 -5.62 1.99 -3.85
C SER A 167 -6.92 2.73 -4.17
N VAL A 168 -7.02 3.38 -5.35
CA VAL A 168 -8.25 4.04 -5.82
C VAL A 168 -9.47 3.14 -5.62
N ASN A 169 -9.35 1.88 -6.02
CA ASN A 169 -10.44 0.92 -5.89
C ASN A 169 -10.87 0.72 -4.45
N ASN A 170 -9.91 0.51 -3.55
CA ASN A 170 -10.24 0.28 -2.17
C ASN A 170 -10.77 1.56 -1.50
N SER A 171 -10.31 2.74 -1.91
CA SER A 171 -10.88 4.02 -1.46
C SER A 171 -12.33 4.18 -1.92
N ILE A 172 -12.66 3.85 -3.18
CA ILE A 172 -14.04 3.83 -3.68
C ILE A 172 -14.87 2.80 -2.89
N LEU A 173 -14.36 1.58 -2.69
CA LEU A 173 -15.05 0.53 -1.95
C LEU A 173 -15.31 0.94 -0.49
N ILE A 174 -14.36 1.60 0.17
CA ILE A 174 -14.54 2.13 1.52
C ILE A 174 -15.61 3.22 1.50
N MET A 175 -15.50 4.21 0.61
CA MET A 175 -16.48 5.30 0.47
C MET A 175 -17.89 4.78 0.29
N MET A 176 -18.11 3.83 -0.63
CA MET A 176 -19.44 3.27 -0.92
C MET A 176 -20.05 2.50 0.26
N GLN A 177 -19.22 1.92 1.13
CA GLN A 177 -19.67 1.09 2.25
C GLN A 177 -19.75 1.84 3.58
N LYS A 178 -18.89 2.84 3.78
CA LYS A 178 -18.76 3.62 5.02
C LYS A 178 -18.11 5.00 4.74
N PRO A 179 -18.87 5.99 4.22
CA PRO A 179 -18.35 7.34 3.90
C PRO A 179 -17.69 8.03 5.11
N GLU A 180 -18.21 7.77 6.31
CA GLU A 180 -17.73 8.32 7.57
C GLU A 180 -16.48 7.63 8.13
N ALA A 181 -15.94 6.62 7.44
CA ALA A 181 -14.72 5.93 7.88
C ALA A 181 -13.58 6.94 8.08
N SER A 182 -12.79 6.73 9.13
CA SER A 182 -11.67 7.59 9.55
C SER A 182 -10.35 6.85 9.56
N LEU A 183 -10.34 5.57 9.95
CA LEU A 183 -9.14 4.74 9.96
C LEU A 183 -9.53 3.28 9.81
N CYS A 184 -9.06 2.62 8.75
CA CYS A 184 -9.43 1.25 8.43
C CYS A 184 -8.26 0.29 8.60
N GLN A 185 -8.48 -0.79 9.35
CA GLN A 185 -7.51 -1.87 9.51
C GLN A 185 -8.18 -3.26 9.58
N SER A 186 -7.43 -4.29 9.19
CA SER A 186 -7.80 -5.69 9.38
C SER A 186 -8.06 -6.03 10.85
N PHE A 187 -8.89 -7.05 11.11
CA PHE A 187 -9.15 -7.55 12.47
C PHE A 187 -7.85 -7.85 13.24
N THR A 188 -6.88 -8.47 12.56
CA THR A 188 -5.56 -8.79 13.13
C THR A 188 -4.73 -7.54 13.41
N GLY A 189 -4.76 -6.54 12.53
CA GLY A 189 -4.03 -5.30 12.74
C GLY A 189 -4.60 -4.50 13.91
N TRP A 190 -5.93 -4.46 14.09
CA TRP A 190 -6.54 -3.88 15.28
C TRP A 190 -6.08 -4.58 16.56
N LYS A 191 -6.08 -5.91 16.55
CA LYS A 191 -5.61 -6.70 17.70
C LYS A 191 -4.16 -6.39 18.07
N GLN A 192 -3.28 -6.20 17.08
CA GLN A 192 -1.88 -5.79 17.31
C GLN A 192 -1.75 -4.39 17.92
N MET A 193 -2.67 -3.48 17.59
CA MET A 193 -2.75 -2.13 18.18
C MET A 193 -3.45 -2.09 19.54
N GLY A 194 -3.79 -3.24 20.14
CA GLY A 194 -4.49 -3.30 21.42
C GLY A 194 -5.97 -2.88 21.34
N ARG A 195 -6.57 -2.99 20.15
CA ARG A 195 -7.99 -2.73 19.90
C ARG A 195 -8.70 -3.97 19.33
N TYR A 196 -10.00 -4.07 19.55
CA TYR A 196 -10.80 -5.22 19.14
C TYR A 196 -12.07 -4.76 18.43
N VAL A 197 -12.43 -5.44 17.35
CA VAL A 197 -13.68 -5.17 16.63
C VAL A 197 -14.86 -5.56 17.51
N LYS A 198 -15.84 -4.65 17.63
CA LYS A 198 -17.06 -4.85 18.41
C LYS A 198 -17.87 -6.03 17.84
N LYS A 199 -18.52 -6.77 18.74
CA LYS A 199 -19.31 -7.94 18.34
C LYS A 199 -20.50 -7.52 17.47
N GLY A 200 -20.65 -8.13 16.30
CA GLY A 200 -21.75 -7.88 15.37
C GLY A 200 -21.47 -6.82 14.30
N GLU A 201 -20.31 -6.16 14.34
CA GLU A 201 -19.90 -5.19 13.33
C GLU A 201 -19.71 -5.83 11.95
N LYS A 202 -20.17 -5.12 10.92
CA LYS A 202 -20.01 -5.55 9.52
C LYS A 202 -18.68 -5.06 8.98
N GLY A 203 -17.89 -5.97 8.43
CA GLY A 203 -16.62 -5.64 7.78
C GLY A 203 -16.83 -4.91 6.45
N ILE A 204 -15.94 -3.96 6.17
CA ILE A 204 -15.84 -3.24 4.90
C ILE A 204 -15.04 -4.11 3.93
N LYS A 205 -15.64 -4.50 2.81
CA LYS A 205 -15.01 -5.39 1.83
C LYS A 205 -14.01 -4.62 0.96
N ILE A 206 -12.77 -5.08 0.91
CA ILE A 206 -11.70 -4.52 0.07
C ILE A 206 -11.00 -5.63 -0.73
N LEU A 207 -10.24 -5.24 -1.76
CA LEU A 207 -9.42 -6.15 -2.56
C LEU A 207 -8.00 -6.23 -1.99
N ALA A 208 -7.53 -7.45 -1.74
CA ALA A 208 -6.15 -7.73 -1.32
C ALA A 208 -5.44 -8.65 -2.32
N PRO A 209 -4.14 -8.45 -2.58
CA PRO A 209 -3.37 -9.33 -3.44
C PRO A 209 -3.26 -10.73 -2.83
N ALA A 210 -3.43 -11.75 -3.67
CA ALA A 210 -3.29 -13.16 -3.35
C ALA A 210 -2.48 -13.84 -4.48
N PRO A 211 -1.18 -13.56 -4.57
CA PRO A 211 -0.36 -14.12 -5.64
C PRO A 211 -0.25 -15.64 -5.49
N TYR A 212 -0.29 -16.35 -6.63
CA TYR A 212 -0.13 -17.80 -6.69
C TYR A 212 0.86 -18.18 -7.79
N LYS A 213 1.49 -19.35 -7.66
CA LYS A 213 2.45 -19.87 -8.63
C LYS A 213 1.72 -20.72 -9.66
N VAL A 214 2.04 -20.51 -10.93
CA VAL A 214 1.55 -21.33 -12.04
C VAL A 214 2.72 -21.75 -12.89
N THR A 215 2.84 -23.06 -13.14
CA THR A 215 3.77 -23.60 -14.14
C THR A 215 3.08 -23.56 -15.50
N ARG A 216 3.70 -22.88 -16.48
CA ARG A 216 3.24 -22.87 -17.87
C ARG A 216 4.32 -23.46 -18.77
N LEU A 217 3.90 -24.29 -19.73
CA LEU A 217 4.75 -24.68 -20.85
C LEU A 217 4.85 -23.49 -21.79
N MET A 218 6.02 -22.86 -21.83
CA MET A 218 6.33 -21.77 -22.74
C MET A 218 7.43 -22.19 -23.69
N ASP A 219 7.45 -21.58 -24.88
CA ASP A 219 8.56 -21.78 -25.81
C ASP A 219 9.85 -21.29 -25.14
N LYS A 220 10.82 -22.19 -25.04
CA LYS A 220 12.14 -21.89 -24.52
C LYS A 220 12.77 -20.84 -25.43
N LEU A 221 13.17 -19.71 -24.88
CA LEU A 221 13.79 -18.63 -25.66
C LEU A 221 15.32 -18.74 -25.62
N ASP A 222 15.97 -18.45 -26.74
CA ASP A 222 17.43 -18.27 -26.80
C ASP A 222 17.86 -16.92 -26.19
N ASP A 223 19.17 -16.67 -26.11
CA ASP A 223 19.75 -15.41 -25.59
C ASP A 223 19.31 -14.14 -26.37
N LYS A 224 18.59 -14.30 -27.48
CA LYS A 224 18.06 -13.22 -28.34
C LYS A 224 16.53 -13.14 -28.29
N GLY A 225 15.88 -13.90 -27.42
CA GLY A 225 14.42 -13.89 -27.24
C GLY A 225 13.65 -14.62 -28.34
N LYS A 226 14.27 -15.55 -29.07
CA LYS A 226 13.59 -16.36 -30.11
C LYS A 226 13.33 -17.79 -29.61
N PRO A 227 12.19 -18.42 -29.99
CA PRO A 227 11.92 -19.82 -29.69
C PRO A 227 13.05 -20.74 -30.16
N VAL A 228 13.58 -21.53 -29.24
CA VAL A 228 14.52 -22.61 -29.52
C VAL A 228 13.73 -23.73 -30.19
N VAL A 229 14.17 -24.13 -31.38
CA VAL A 229 13.60 -25.27 -32.10
C VAL A 229 14.44 -26.52 -31.88
N ASP A 230 13.80 -27.69 -31.83
CA ASP A 230 14.47 -28.97 -31.75
C ASP A 230 14.99 -29.45 -33.12
N LYS A 231 15.51 -30.68 -33.18
CA LYS A 231 16.08 -31.25 -34.40
C LYS A 231 15.05 -31.49 -35.50
N ASP A 232 13.77 -31.52 -35.15
CA ASP A 232 12.65 -31.79 -36.04
C ASP A 232 11.93 -30.49 -36.46
N GLY A 233 12.40 -29.34 -35.96
CA GLY A 233 11.88 -28.01 -36.28
C GLY A 233 10.74 -27.54 -35.36
N GLU A 234 10.41 -28.31 -34.32
CA GLU A 234 9.36 -27.99 -33.37
C GLU A 234 9.89 -27.13 -32.23
N HIS A 235 9.04 -26.26 -31.67
CA HIS A 235 9.44 -25.39 -30.57
C HIS A 235 9.70 -26.21 -29.30
N VAL A 236 10.92 -26.10 -28.75
CA VAL A 236 11.27 -26.67 -27.45
C VAL A 236 10.48 -25.92 -26.39
N LYS A 237 9.59 -26.63 -25.68
CA LYS A 237 8.84 -26.06 -24.56
C LYS A 237 9.57 -26.32 -23.25
N GLU A 238 9.62 -25.31 -22.39
CA GLU A 238 10.11 -25.45 -21.02
C GLU A 238 9.02 -25.09 -20.01
N GLU A 239 9.05 -25.76 -18.86
CA GLU A 239 8.18 -25.43 -17.74
C GLU A 239 8.72 -24.20 -17.02
N VAL A 240 8.03 -23.07 -17.18
CA VAL A 240 8.36 -21.83 -16.48
C VAL A 240 7.39 -21.64 -15.32
N GLU A 241 7.94 -21.57 -14.10
CA GLU A 241 7.17 -21.17 -12.92
C GLU A 241 6.99 -19.65 -12.93
N MET A 242 5.75 -19.20 -13.08
CA MET A 242 5.38 -17.79 -13.06
C MET A 242 4.55 -17.47 -11.82
N GLN A 243 4.83 -16.33 -11.19
CA GLN A 243 3.97 -15.78 -10.14
C GLN A 243 2.86 -14.93 -10.78
N VAL A 244 1.62 -15.38 -10.65
CA VAL A 244 0.43 -14.66 -11.12
C VAL A 244 -0.19 -13.91 -9.95
N THR A 245 -0.36 -12.59 -10.11
CA THR A 245 -1.04 -11.76 -9.11
C THR A 245 -2.56 -11.90 -9.27
N ALA A 246 -3.19 -12.67 -8.39
CA ALA A 246 -4.65 -12.66 -8.20
C ALA A 246 -5.04 -11.70 -7.08
N PHE A 247 -6.35 -11.43 -6.98
CA PHE A 247 -6.95 -10.67 -5.89
C PHE A 247 -8.03 -11.50 -5.21
N LYS A 248 -8.20 -11.27 -3.92
CA LYS A 248 -9.30 -11.82 -3.13
C LYS A 248 -9.99 -10.72 -2.36
N VAL A 249 -11.27 -10.93 -2.05
CA VAL A 249 -12.04 -10.06 -1.17
C VAL A 249 -11.67 -10.35 0.28
N VAL A 250 -11.31 -9.32 1.03
CA VAL A 250 -11.05 -9.39 2.48
C VAL A 250 -11.82 -8.29 3.21
N ASN A 251 -11.93 -8.41 4.53
CA ASN A 251 -12.60 -7.41 5.36
C ASN A 251 -11.58 -6.52 6.08
N THR A 252 -11.87 -5.23 6.09
CA THR A 252 -11.26 -4.22 6.96
C THR A 252 -12.35 -3.63 7.86
N PHE A 253 -11.96 -2.98 8.95
CA PHE A 253 -12.89 -2.39 9.93
C PHE A 253 -12.42 -0.99 10.27
N ASP A 254 -13.36 -0.08 10.40
CA ASP A 254 -13.10 1.30 10.80
C ASP A 254 -12.85 1.41 12.32
N LEU A 255 -12.13 2.46 12.74
CA LEU A 255 -11.87 2.77 14.15
C LEU A 255 -13.15 2.82 14.99
N SER A 256 -14.23 3.42 14.47
CA SER A 256 -15.52 3.51 15.17
C SER A 256 -16.13 2.14 15.51
N GLN A 257 -15.74 1.10 14.77
CA GLN A 257 -16.16 -0.29 14.94
C GLN A 257 -15.31 -1.06 15.97
N THR A 258 -14.40 -0.38 16.68
CA THR A 258 -13.46 -1.01 17.61
C THR A 258 -13.49 -0.38 19.00
N ASP A 259 -13.21 -1.19 20.02
CA ASP A 259 -12.93 -0.76 21.39
C ASP A 259 -11.51 -1.16 21.81
N GLY A 260 -10.88 -0.42 22.70
CA GLY A 260 -9.56 -0.75 23.23
C GLY A 260 -8.69 0.49 23.46
N LYS A 261 -7.37 0.30 23.44
CA LYS A 261 -6.38 1.35 23.74
C LYS A 261 -6.59 2.56 22.84
N GLU A 262 -6.65 3.75 23.44
CA GLU A 262 -6.65 5.00 22.67
C GLU A 262 -5.43 5.03 21.74
N LEU A 263 -5.70 5.34 20.47
CA LEU A 263 -4.62 5.55 19.53
C LEU A 263 -3.96 6.89 19.89
N PRO A 264 -2.62 7.03 19.72
CA PRO A 264 -2.01 8.34 19.66
C PRO A 264 -2.83 9.17 18.68
N SER A 265 -3.11 10.43 19.00
CA SER A 265 -3.76 11.33 18.06
C SER A 265 -2.92 11.38 16.79
N LEU A 266 -3.30 10.60 15.78
CA LEU A 266 -2.96 10.84 14.37
C LEU A 266 -3.83 11.98 13.82
N GLY A 267 -4.39 12.80 14.71
CA GLY A 267 -4.91 14.09 14.36
C GLY A 267 -3.72 14.91 13.92
N VAL A 268 -3.59 15.09 12.61
CA VAL A 268 -3.39 16.43 12.12
C VAL A 268 -4.25 17.33 13.01
N ASN A 269 -3.62 18.15 13.85
CA ASN A 269 -4.35 19.19 14.56
C ASN A 269 -5.09 19.95 13.45
N GLU A 270 -6.42 19.85 13.41
CA GLU A 270 -7.22 20.54 12.42
C GLU A 270 -6.76 21.99 12.42
N LEU A 271 -6.35 22.48 11.24
CA LEU A 271 -5.88 23.83 11.07
C LEU A 271 -7.10 24.77 11.06
N GLU A 272 -7.78 24.88 12.19
CA GLU A 272 -8.87 25.83 12.39
C GLU A 272 -8.30 27.25 12.50
N GLY A 273 -8.42 28.00 11.41
CA GLY A 273 -8.56 29.47 11.43
C GLY A 273 -7.36 30.34 11.85
N ASN A 274 -6.34 29.78 12.48
CA ASN A 274 -5.03 30.40 12.65
C ASN A 274 -4.04 29.25 12.66
N VAL A 275 -3.20 29.15 11.64
CA VAL A 275 -2.42 27.95 11.41
C VAL A 275 -1.24 28.00 12.40
N ASP A 276 -1.43 27.48 13.62
CA ASP A 276 -0.40 27.44 14.68
C ASP A 276 0.92 26.78 14.21
N ARG A 277 0.88 26.05 13.09
CA ARG A 277 2.01 25.42 12.42
C ARG A 277 2.40 26.03 11.06
N TYR A 278 1.82 27.16 10.63
CA TYR A 278 2.05 27.74 9.30
C TYR A 278 3.53 27.91 8.96
N PRO A 279 4.36 28.47 9.86
CA PRO A 279 5.78 28.65 9.56
C PRO A 279 6.49 27.31 9.31
N VAL A 280 6.14 26.27 10.06
CA VAL A 280 6.71 24.92 9.88
C VAL A 280 6.20 24.30 8.59
N PHE A 281 4.89 24.43 8.33
CA PHE A 281 4.26 23.83 7.16
C PHE A 281 4.73 24.46 5.85
N ILE A 282 4.80 25.79 5.77
CA ILE A 282 5.30 26.48 4.57
C ILE A 282 6.79 26.19 4.34
N GLU A 283 7.57 26.02 5.42
CA GLU A 283 8.96 25.61 5.32
C GLU A 283 9.09 24.16 4.85
N ALA A 284 8.23 23.26 5.35
CA ALA A 284 8.15 21.89 4.87
C ALA A 284 7.82 21.85 3.37
N LEU A 285 6.83 22.63 2.91
CA LEU A 285 6.50 22.74 1.48
C LEU A 285 7.70 23.21 0.65
N LYS A 286 8.43 24.24 1.10
CA LYS A 286 9.64 24.73 0.41
C LYS A 286 10.73 23.67 0.32
N GLN A 287 10.97 22.90 1.38
CA GLN A 287 12.01 21.88 1.40
C GLN A 287 11.63 20.60 0.65
N VAL A 288 10.34 20.26 0.61
CA VAL A 288 9.81 19.11 -0.13
C VAL A 288 9.69 19.40 -1.62
N CYS A 289 9.41 20.66 -1.98
CA CYS A 289 9.26 21.04 -3.38
C CYS A 289 10.58 20.82 -4.16
N PRO A 290 10.56 20.10 -5.29
CA PRO A 290 11.75 19.90 -6.13
C PRO A 290 12.31 21.17 -6.76
N VAL A 291 11.53 22.26 -6.73
CA VAL A 291 11.88 23.55 -7.32
C VAL A 291 11.70 24.67 -6.28
N PRO A 292 12.42 25.79 -6.40
CA PRO A 292 12.26 26.90 -5.46
C PRO A 292 10.84 27.46 -5.49
N ILE A 293 10.27 27.69 -4.31
CA ILE A 293 9.03 28.46 -4.13
C ILE A 293 9.39 29.89 -3.75
N THR A 294 8.98 30.85 -4.57
CA THR A 294 9.26 32.28 -4.38
C THR A 294 7.96 33.07 -4.21
N PHE A 295 7.98 34.05 -3.31
CA PHE A 295 6.89 35.00 -3.14
C PHE A 295 7.21 36.27 -3.90
N GLU A 296 6.32 36.70 -4.80
CA GLU A 296 6.49 37.87 -5.66
C GLU A 296 5.17 38.62 -5.88
N ASP A 297 5.25 39.81 -6.48
CA ASP A 297 4.06 40.57 -6.88
C ASP A 297 3.70 40.20 -8.32
N ILE A 298 2.68 39.36 -8.47
CA ILE A 298 2.16 38.83 -9.73
C ILE A 298 1.07 39.78 -10.22
N LYS A 299 1.23 40.29 -11.44
CA LYS A 299 0.23 41.19 -12.04
C LYS A 299 -0.99 40.40 -12.52
N GLY A 300 -2.18 40.89 -12.19
CA GLY A 300 -3.46 40.33 -12.64
C GLY A 300 -4.19 39.56 -11.54
N GLU A 301 -5.02 38.60 -11.93
CA GLU A 301 -5.85 37.80 -11.00
C GLU A 301 -5.18 36.47 -10.57
N ALA A 302 -4.01 36.16 -11.14
CA ALA A 302 -3.29 34.94 -10.84
C ALA A 302 -2.73 34.96 -9.41
N LYS A 303 -3.00 33.89 -8.65
CA LYS A 303 -2.53 33.74 -7.27
C LYS A 303 -1.15 33.06 -7.19
N GLY A 304 -0.76 32.34 -8.24
CA GLY A 304 0.52 31.65 -8.37
C GLY A 304 0.64 31.02 -9.75
N TYR A 305 1.84 30.54 -10.06
CA TYR A 305 2.11 29.75 -11.27
C TYR A 305 3.41 28.94 -11.13
N TYR A 306 3.45 27.77 -11.76
CA TYR A 306 4.69 27.04 -12.03
C TYR A 306 5.34 27.50 -13.35
N HIS A 307 6.57 28.02 -13.27
CA HIS A 307 7.35 28.41 -14.44
C HIS A 307 8.16 27.22 -14.95
N THR A 308 7.80 26.69 -16.13
CA THR A 308 8.40 25.46 -16.69
C THR A 308 9.88 25.65 -17.08
N GLU A 309 10.21 26.78 -17.72
CA GLU A 309 11.58 27.05 -18.20
C GLU A 309 12.55 27.34 -17.04
N GLU A 310 12.20 28.28 -16.16
CA GLU A 310 13.01 28.66 -14.99
C GLU A 310 12.96 27.62 -13.86
N LYS A 311 12.04 26.65 -13.93
CA LYS A 311 11.83 25.61 -12.93
C LYS A 311 11.73 26.18 -11.53
N ARG A 312 10.72 27.03 -11.32
CA ARG A 312 10.35 27.61 -10.02
C ARG A 312 8.84 27.77 -9.91
N ILE A 313 8.36 27.90 -8.68
CA ILE A 313 6.96 28.24 -8.37
C ILE A 313 6.92 29.67 -7.86
N ALA A 314 6.07 30.49 -8.45
CA ALA A 314 5.78 31.85 -8.00
C ALA A 314 4.44 31.88 -7.26
N ILE A 315 4.39 32.56 -6.12
CA ILE A 315 3.18 32.75 -5.32
C ILE A 315 2.98 34.24 -5.05
N GLN A 316 1.74 34.72 -5.18
CA GLN A 316 1.37 36.10 -4.91
C GLN A 316 1.64 36.50 -3.45
N LYS A 317 2.35 37.61 -3.25
CA LYS A 317 2.55 38.21 -1.92
C LYS A 317 1.25 38.76 -1.33
N GLY A 318 1.13 38.70 0.00
CA GLY A 318 0.05 39.35 0.75
C GLY A 318 -1.28 38.60 0.77
N MET A 319 -1.32 37.34 0.30
CA MET A 319 -2.48 36.47 0.46
C MET A 319 -2.61 35.97 1.92
N SER A 320 -3.80 35.49 2.30
CA SER A 320 -3.97 34.79 3.58
C SER A 320 -3.12 33.50 3.61
N GLU A 321 -2.80 33.03 4.81
CA GLU A 321 -2.04 31.79 5.03
C GLU A 321 -2.69 30.58 4.33
N LEU A 322 -4.00 30.40 4.51
CA LEU A 322 -4.76 29.32 3.88
C LEU A 322 -4.70 29.38 2.35
N GLN A 323 -4.90 30.58 1.76
CA GLN A 323 -4.84 30.74 0.32
C GLN A 323 -3.41 30.53 -0.21
N THR A 324 -2.40 30.91 0.57
CA THR A 324 -0.99 30.71 0.24
C THR A 324 -0.61 29.24 0.19
N ILE A 325 -0.94 28.47 1.23
CA ILE A 325 -0.71 27.02 1.28
C ILE A 325 -1.39 26.32 0.11
N LYS A 326 -2.68 26.61 -0.06
CA LYS A 326 -3.50 26.05 -1.12
C LYS A 326 -2.88 26.29 -2.51
N THR A 327 -2.50 27.54 -2.79
CA THR A 327 -1.86 27.88 -4.07
C THR A 327 -0.49 27.20 -4.21
N ALA A 328 0.32 27.14 -3.15
CA ALA A 328 1.59 26.44 -3.18
C ALA A 328 1.43 24.96 -3.56
N ILE A 329 0.50 24.26 -2.91
CA ILE A 329 0.21 22.84 -3.14
C ILE A 329 -0.31 22.63 -4.58
N HIS A 330 -1.18 23.51 -5.09
CA HIS A 330 -1.68 23.45 -6.47
C HIS A 330 -0.55 23.57 -7.50
N GLU A 331 0.32 24.56 -7.35
CA GLU A 331 1.46 24.74 -8.26
C GLU A 331 2.50 23.62 -8.11
N MET A 332 2.68 23.08 -6.90
CA MET A 332 3.49 21.88 -6.68
C MET A 332 2.91 20.66 -7.38
N ALA A 333 1.58 20.50 -7.38
CA ALA A 333 0.92 19.43 -8.12
C ALA A 333 1.15 19.57 -9.63
N HIS A 334 1.08 20.80 -10.17
CA HIS A 334 1.45 21.08 -11.56
C HIS A 334 2.90 20.72 -11.85
N GLN A 335 3.83 21.09 -10.97
CA GLN A 335 5.24 20.75 -11.12
C GLN A 335 5.47 19.22 -11.08
N MET A 336 4.83 18.51 -10.16
CA MET A 336 4.99 17.07 -9.99
C MET A 336 4.40 16.26 -11.14
N LEU A 337 3.23 16.67 -11.64
CA LEU A 337 2.48 15.89 -12.63
C LEU A 337 2.74 16.32 -14.07
N HIS A 338 3.08 17.58 -14.30
CA HIS A 338 3.03 18.21 -15.64
C HIS A 338 4.34 18.90 -16.03
N SER A 339 5.45 18.66 -15.30
CA SER A 339 6.77 19.09 -15.76
C SER A 339 7.21 18.33 -17.02
N GLU A 340 7.98 18.98 -17.90
CA GLU A 340 8.26 18.58 -19.30
C GLU A 340 8.76 17.13 -19.53
N LYS A 341 9.19 16.42 -18.47
CA LYS A 341 9.69 15.03 -18.57
C LYS A 341 8.59 13.97 -18.70
N ASP A 342 7.35 14.27 -18.34
CA ASP A 342 6.23 13.33 -18.35
C ASP A 342 5.16 13.69 -19.39
N ALA A 343 5.60 14.16 -20.57
CA ALA A 343 4.73 14.33 -21.75
C ALA A 343 4.24 12.97 -22.29
N VAL A 344 3.51 12.23 -21.46
CA VAL A 344 2.50 11.28 -21.90
C VAL A 344 1.50 12.10 -22.71
N LYS A 345 1.58 11.95 -24.04
CA LYS A 345 0.61 12.35 -25.09
C LYS A 345 -0.54 13.26 -24.65
N ASP A 346 -0.62 14.47 -25.22
CA ASP A 346 -1.81 15.33 -25.38
C ASP A 346 -2.89 15.29 -24.27
N LYS A 347 -2.50 15.46 -22.99
CA LYS A 347 -3.49 15.80 -21.96
C LYS A 347 -3.98 17.24 -22.18
N THR A 348 -5.30 17.41 -22.25
CA THR A 348 -5.92 18.75 -22.35
C THR A 348 -5.58 19.60 -21.13
N ARG A 349 -5.50 20.92 -21.31
CA ARG A 349 -5.28 21.87 -20.20
C ARG A 349 -6.28 21.63 -19.06
N ASN A 350 -7.56 21.43 -19.40
CA ASN A 350 -8.61 21.11 -18.42
C ASN A 350 -8.28 19.85 -17.60
N SER A 351 -7.69 18.81 -18.22
CA SER A 351 -7.33 17.60 -17.47
C SER A 351 -6.15 17.81 -16.53
N LYS A 352 -5.21 18.67 -16.91
CA LYS A 352 -4.10 19.05 -16.03
C LYS A 352 -4.59 19.82 -14.81
N GLU A 353 -5.49 20.79 -15.00
CA GLU A 353 -6.09 21.55 -13.90
C GLU A 353 -6.94 20.67 -12.98
N VAL A 354 -7.79 19.78 -13.52
CA VAL A 354 -8.56 18.83 -12.69
C VAL A 354 -7.64 17.99 -11.83
N GLU A 355 -6.57 17.44 -12.40
CA GLU A 355 -5.60 16.63 -11.63
C GLU A 355 -4.89 17.45 -10.55
N ALA A 356 -4.38 18.64 -10.89
CA ALA A 356 -3.69 19.52 -9.95
C ALA A 356 -4.60 19.99 -8.81
N GLU A 357 -5.82 20.42 -9.14
CA GLU A 357 -6.81 20.87 -8.16
C GLU A 357 -7.25 19.72 -7.24
N SER A 358 -7.40 18.51 -7.79
CA SER A 358 -7.80 17.34 -7.01
C SER A 358 -6.71 16.87 -6.05
N VAL A 359 -5.44 16.97 -6.47
CA VAL A 359 -4.29 16.77 -5.57
C VAL A 359 -4.31 17.84 -4.48
N ALA A 360 -4.44 19.11 -4.84
CA ALA A 360 -4.46 20.20 -3.88
C ALA A 360 -5.58 20.07 -2.86
N TYR A 361 -6.79 19.75 -3.31
CA TYR A 361 -7.93 19.49 -2.44
C TYR A 361 -7.66 18.31 -1.49
N THR A 362 -7.17 17.18 -2.01
CA THR A 362 -6.89 15.98 -1.19
C THR A 362 -5.84 16.26 -0.11
N VAL A 363 -4.75 16.95 -0.47
CA VAL A 363 -3.66 17.28 0.47
C VAL A 363 -4.16 18.30 1.50
N CYS A 364 -4.85 19.37 1.09
CA CYS A 364 -5.42 20.35 2.03
C CYS A 364 -6.40 19.70 3.02
N GLN A 365 -7.30 18.84 2.53
CA GLN A 365 -8.24 18.12 3.39
C GLN A 365 -7.54 17.18 4.35
N HIS A 366 -6.42 16.56 3.95
CA HIS A 366 -5.61 15.74 4.86
C HIS A 366 -5.13 16.56 6.06
N TYR A 367 -4.69 17.80 5.81
CA TYR A 367 -4.23 18.72 6.84
C TYR A 367 -5.35 19.52 7.52
N GLY A 368 -6.62 19.15 7.35
CA GLY A 368 -7.75 19.86 7.96
C GLY A 368 -7.95 21.28 7.44
N ILE A 369 -7.35 21.64 6.30
CA ILE A 369 -7.50 22.95 5.68
C ILE A 369 -8.83 22.98 4.94
N ASP A 370 -9.76 23.80 5.43
CA ASP A 370 -11.06 23.90 4.81
C ASP A 370 -10.97 24.58 3.43
N THR A 371 -11.21 23.77 2.41
CA THR A 371 -11.34 24.15 1.01
C THR A 371 -12.79 23.95 0.54
N SER A 372 -13.77 23.91 1.45
CA SER A 372 -15.17 23.59 1.19
C SER A 372 -15.85 24.51 0.17
N ASP A 373 -15.41 25.76 0.02
CA ASP A 373 -15.85 26.68 -1.04
C ASP A 373 -15.50 26.21 -2.47
N TYR A 374 -14.70 25.14 -2.61
CA TYR A 374 -14.45 24.52 -3.90
C TYR A 374 -15.68 23.83 -4.47
N SER A 375 -16.05 24.29 -5.67
CA SER A 375 -16.98 23.63 -6.57
C SER A 375 -16.19 22.96 -7.70
N PHE A 376 -16.29 21.63 -7.78
CA PHE A 376 -15.77 20.82 -8.88
C PHE A 376 -16.79 20.72 -10.04
N SER A 377 -17.59 21.76 -10.26
CA SER A 377 -18.66 21.77 -11.28
C SER A 377 -18.16 21.44 -12.69
N TYR A 378 -16.89 21.72 -12.98
CA TYR A 378 -16.24 21.40 -14.24
C TYR A 378 -15.78 19.93 -14.35
N VAL A 379 -15.75 19.16 -13.25
CA VAL A 379 -15.33 17.75 -13.24
C VAL A 379 -16.35 16.85 -13.94
N ALA A 380 -17.65 17.11 -13.77
CA ALA A 380 -18.70 16.39 -14.50
C ALA A 380 -18.59 16.60 -16.02
N GLY A 381 -18.20 17.80 -16.45
CA GLY A 381 -17.90 18.07 -17.87
C GLY A 381 -16.58 17.45 -18.34
N TRP A 382 -15.60 17.30 -17.44
CA TRP A 382 -14.29 16.71 -17.74
C TRP A 382 -14.33 15.18 -17.91
N SER A 383 -15.26 14.50 -17.23
CA SER A 383 -15.44 13.05 -17.32
C SER A 383 -16.30 12.62 -18.52
N SER A 384 -17.13 13.52 -19.03
CA SER A 384 -18.00 13.25 -20.18
C SER A 384 -17.23 12.76 -21.40
N GLY A 385 -17.60 11.58 -21.90
CA GLY A 385 -16.99 10.97 -23.09
C GLY A 385 -15.68 10.22 -22.84
N LYS A 386 -15.26 10.04 -21.58
CA LYS A 386 -14.10 9.22 -21.21
C LYS A 386 -14.51 7.81 -20.81
N GLU A 387 -13.67 6.84 -21.18
CA GLU A 387 -13.82 5.46 -20.76
C GLU A 387 -13.47 5.28 -19.27
N THR A 388 -14.09 4.29 -18.60
CA THR A 388 -13.86 4.00 -17.17
C THR A 388 -12.38 3.74 -16.85
N THR A 389 -11.64 3.17 -17.81
CA THR A 389 -10.19 2.92 -17.68
C THR A 389 -9.36 4.21 -17.64
N GLU A 390 -9.73 5.22 -18.44
CA GLU A 390 -9.05 6.53 -18.46
C GLU A 390 -9.33 7.31 -17.18
N LEU A 391 -10.59 7.33 -16.74
CA LEU A 391 -11.01 7.96 -15.50
C LEU A 391 -10.25 7.37 -14.30
N ARG A 392 -10.19 6.04 -14.24
CA ARG A 392 -9.46 5.32 -13.20
C ARG A 392 -7.95 5.58 -13.23
N ALA A 393 -7.36 5.71 -14.42
CA ALA A 393 -5.94 6.06 -14.54
C ALA A 393 -5.68 7.47 -13.97
N SER A 394 -6.56 8.44 -14.25
CA SER A 394 -6.44 9.79 -13.69
C SER A 394 -6.61 9.81 -12.17
N LEU A 395 -7.58 9.06 -11.61
CA LEU A 395 -7.71 8.90 -10.16
C LEU A 395 -6.45 8.29 -9.52
N ASP A 396 -5.79 7.33 -10.19
CA ASP A 396 -4.57 6.74 -9.66
C ASP A 396 -3.38 7.69 -9.72
N VAL A 397 -3.31 8.56 -10.75
CA VAL A 397 -2.34 9.66 -10.81
C VAL A 397 -2.56 10.64 -9.65
N ILE A 398 -3.79 11.10 -9.43
CA ILE A 398 -4.14 12.02 -8.34
C ILE A 398 -3.78 11.39 -6.99
N ARG A 399 -4.19 10.15 -6.76
CA ARG A 399 -3.89 9.41 -5.52
C ARG A 399 -2.40 9.28 -5.28
N LYS A 400 -1.62 8.88 -6.30
CA LYS A 400 -0.16 8.70 -6.16
C LYS A 400 0.52 10.02 -5.81
N ALA A 401 0.18 11.09 -6.52
CA ALA A 401 0.76 12.42 -6.28
C ALA A 401 0.37 12.96 -4.90
N ALA A 402 -0.90 12.87 -4.52
CA ALA A 402 -1.36 13.28 -3.20
C ALA A 402 -0.67 12.48 -2.09
N ASN A 403 -0.59 11.15 -2.20
CA ASN A 403 0.09 10.31 -1.20
C ASN A 403 1.60 10.61 -1.12
N ASP A 404 2.28 10.79 -2.25
CA ASP A 404 3.70 11.15 -2.27
C ASP A 404 3.94 12.51 -1.60
N MET A 405 3.10 13.51 -1.92
CA MET A 405 3.18 14.84 -1.32
C MET A 405 2.88 14.81 0.19
N ILE A 406 1.79 14.16 0.61
CA ILE A 406 1.43 13.99 2.03
C ILE A 406 2.57 13.32 2.78
N THR A 407 3.07 12.18 2.30
CA THR A 407 4.14 11.43 2.97
C THR A 407 5.39 12.29 3.15
N LYS A 408 5.82 13.02 2.12
CA LYS A 408 7.02 13.87 2.19
C LYS A 408 6.83 15.06 3.11
N ILE A 409 5.64 15.69 3.10
CA ILE A 409 5.33 16.80 4.00
C ILE A 409 5.27 16.30 5.44
N ASP A 410 4.59 15.18 5.73
CA ASP A 410 4.52 14.58 7.07
C ASP A 410 5.92 14.30 7.64
N GLU A 411 6.76 13.62 6.85
CA GLU A 411 8.15 13.31 7.24
C GLU A 411 8.93 14.59 7.51
N LYS A 412 8.81 15.60 6.64
CA LYS A 412 9.54 16.85 6.77
C LYS A 412 9.03 17.71 7.94
N GLU A 413 7.73 17.77 8.17
CA GLU A 413 7.15 18.49 9.31
C GLU A 413 7.61 17.87 10.62
N GLN A 414 7.61 16.54 10.73
CA GLN A 414 8.15 15.83 11.89
C GLN A 414 9.64 16.11 12.10
N GLU A 415 10.46 16.10 11.03
CA GLU A 415 11.87 16.48 11.11
C GLU A 415 12.05 17.91 11.63
N LEU A 416 11.29 18.87 11.10
CA LEU A 416 11.40 20.28 11.48
C LEU A 416 10.93 20.53 12.92
N ILE A 417 9.86 19.86 13.35
CA ILE A 417 9.39 19.92 14.75
C ILE A 417 10.47 19.34 15.66
N ALA A 418 11.00 18.15 15.35
CA ALA A 418 12.04 17.52 16.15
C ALA A 418 13.32 18.36 16.23
N GLN A 419 13.72 19.01 15.13
CA GLN A 419 14.85 19.95 15.12
C GLN A 419 14.59 21.17 15.99
N LYS A 420 13.39 21.77 15.88
CA LYS A 420 13.02 22.93 16.69
C LYS A 420 12.96 22.58 18.18
N ASP A 421 12.41 21.41 18.52
CA ASP A 421 12.35 20.90 19.89
C ASP A 421 13.76 20.63 20.43
N ALA A 422 14.64 20.05 19.62
CA ALA A 422 16.04 19.82 20.00
C ALA A 422 16.80 21.13 20.26
N VAL A 423 16.64 22.13 19.38
CA VAL A 423 17.24 23.46 19.58
C VAL A 423 16.68 24.13 20.84
N SER A 424 15.36 24.09 21.04
CA SER A 424 14.74 24.67 22.25
C SER A 424 15.19 23.96 23.53
N LYS A 425 15.39 22.64 23.49
CA LYS A 425 15.97 21.88 24.60
C LYS A 425 17.42 22.27 24.86
N GLU A 426 18.23 22.40 23.82
CA GLU A 426 19.63 22.82 23.96
C GLU A 426 19.73 24.21 24.57
N GLU A 427 18.91 25.17 24.12
CA GLU A 427 18.83 26.52 24.69
C GLU A 427 18.41 26.51 26.17
N LYS A 428 17.42 25.68 26.55
CA LYS A 428 17.00 25.50 27.95
C LYS A 428 18.10 24.89 28.82
N ASN A 429 18.81 23.90 28.28
CA ASN A 429 19.91 23.24 28.99
C ASN A 429 21.08 24.20 29.18
N ASP A 430 21.43 24.98 28.16
CA ASP A 430 22.48 26.00 28.26
C ASP A 430 22.10 27.10 29.27
N ALA A 431 20.83 27.52 29.31
CA ALA A 431 20.34 28.42 30.35
C ALA A 431 20.44 27.80 31.75
N LEU A 432 20.11 26.51 31.91
CA LEU A 432 20.27 25.80 33.19
C LEU A 432 21.73 25.72 33.62
N VAL A 433 22.65 25.42 32.71
CA VAL A 433 24.09 25.42 32.99
C VAL A 433 24.55 26.79 33.47
N ASN A 434 24.15 27.86 32.76
CA ASN A 434 24.53 29.23 33.14
C ASN A 434 24.00 29.61 34.54
N ASP A 435 22.76 29.23 34.86
CA ASP A 435 22.16 29.53 36.15
C ASP A 435 22.78 28.69 37.29
N LEU A 436 23.15 27.43 37.02
CA LEU A 436 23.89 26.59 37.97
C LEU A 436 25.29 27.13 38.25
N ASP A 437 25.98 27.57 37.19
CA ASP A 437 27.30 28.19 37.29
C ASP A 437 27.26 29.49 38.10
N GLN A 438 26.26 30.34 37.82
CA GLN A 438 26.04 31.57 38.59
C GLN A 438 25.65 31.27 40.05
N PHE A 439 24.80 30.27 40.30
CA PHE A 439 24.46 29.84 41.65
C PHE A 439 25.67 29.34 42.44
N ALA A 440 26.55 28.54 41.82
CA ALA A 440 27.78 28.08 42.45
C ALA A 440 28.69 29.25 42.86
N LYS A 441 28.80 30.27 42.00
CA LYS A 441 29.55 31.50 42.28
C LYS A 441 28.95 32.33 43.42
N ASP A 442 27.62 32.41 43.50
CA ASP A 442 26.94 33.18 44.54
C ASP A 442 26.93 32.45 45.90
N LEU A 443 26.93 31.12 45.88
CA LEU A 443 26.97 30.27 47.07
C LEU A 443 28.33 30.30 47.78
N ASP A 444 29.42 30.13 47.04
CA ASP A 444 30.79 30.26 47.57
C ASP A 444 31.72 30.96 46.56
N PRO A 445 31.83 32.29 46.61
CA PRO A 445 32.65 33.04 45.67
C PRO A 445 34.15 32.71 45.75
N TYR A 446 34.65 32.23 46.88
CA TYR A 446 36.07 31.95 47.10
C TYR A 446 36.44 30.57 46.55
N ASP A 447 35.67 29.54 46.90
CA ASP A 447 35.86 28.18 46.35
C ASP A 447 35.63 28.17 44.83
N TYR A 448 34.67 28.96 44.35
CA TYR A 448 34.44 29.14 42.93
C TYR A 448 35.64 29.79 42.22
N GLN A 449 36.38 30.72 42.83
CA GLN A 449 37.59 31.29 42.22
C GLN A 449 38.79 30.33 42.23
N ASP A 450 38.97 29.57 43.32
CA ASP A 450 40.08 28.64 43.48
C ASP A 450 39.97 27.43 42.54
N ASN A 451 38.75 26.92 42.32
CA ASN A 451 38.52 25.78 41.43
C ASN A 451 38.61 26.12 39.93
N THR A 452 38.80 27.40 39.57
CA THR A 452 38.54 27.87 38.19
C THR A 452 39.67 28.70 37.59
N GLU A 453 40.75 28.93 38.33
CA GLU A 453 41.92 29.74 37.94
C GLU A 453 41.54 31.12 37.35
N GLY A 454 40.34 31.63 37.67
CA GLY A 454 39.82 32.92 37.19
C GLY A 454 39.36 32.96 35.72
N ASN A 455 39.08 31.81 35.06
CA ASN A 455 38.54 31.78 33.69
C ASN A 455 37.04 31.38 33.65
N PRO A 456 36.12 32.32 33.42
CA PRO A 456 34.68 32.05 33.39
C PRO A 456 34.24 31.05 32.30
N GLU A 457 34.92 31.01 31.15
CA GLU A 457 34.56 30.10 30.05
C GLU A 457 34.85 28.62 30.38
N TYR A 458 35.81 28.37 31.28
CA TYR A 458 36.10 27.02 31.77
C TYR A 458 34.94 26.48 32.65
N ASN A 459 34.23 27.37 33.34
CA ASN A 459 33.25 27.00 34.36
C ASN A 459 31.94 26.54 33.76
N THR A 460 31.45 27.26 32.75
CA THR A 460 30.25 26.87 32.02
C THR A 460 30.44 25.54 31.29
N ALA A 461 31.64 25.29 30.72
CA ALA A 461 31.96 24.03 30.07
C ALA A 461 32.07 22.85 31.06
N ALA A 462 32.69 23.06 32.22
CA ALA A 462 32.79 22.06 33.28
C ALA A 462 31.41 21.77 33.90
N MET A 463 30.61 22.79 34.16
CA MET A 463 29.23 22.66 34.66
C MET A 463 28.35 21.92 33.65
N LYS A 464 28.46 22.23 32.35
CA LYS A 464 27.78 21.46 31.29
C LYS A 464 28.19 19.98 31.34
N ALA A 465 29.49 19.69 31.46
CA ALA A 465 29.97 18.31 31.56
C ALA A 465 29.43 17.59 32.81
N GLN A 466 29.32 18.28 33.95
CA GLN A 466 28.73 17.72 35.17
C GLN A 466 27.21 17.51 35.05
N LEU A 467 26.48 18.44 34.42
CA LEU A 467 25.05 18.30 34.18
C LEU A 467 24.72 17.06 33.35
N TYR A 468 25.51 16.79 32.31
CA TYR A 468 25.32 15.58 31.51
C TYR A 468 25.92 14.31 32.14
N LYS A 469 26.72 14.44 33.20
CA LYS A 469 27.25 13.29 33.96
C LYS A 469 26.17 12.81 34.92
N ASN A 470 25.85 11.52 34.86
CA ASN A 470 24.79 10.92 35.67
C ASN A 470 23.44 11.66 35.54
N ASP A 471 23.17 12.21 34.35
CA ASP A 471 21.97 12.96 33.97
C ASP A 471 21.51 14.02 34.99
N GLY A 472 22.47 14.73 35.60
CA GLY A 472 22.19 15.86 36.49
C GLY A 472 21.76 15.46 37.90
N LEU A 473 21.67 14.16 38.20
CA LEU A 473 21.27 13.64 39.51
C LEU A 473 22.24 14.04 40.62
N ASP A 474 23.55 14.09 40.32
CA ASP A 474 24.57 14.42 41.31
C ASP A 474 24.48 15.88 41.74
N ILE A 475 24.32 16.80 40.76
CA ILE A 475 24.11 18.23 41.01
C ILE A 475 22.83 18.44 41.80
N LYS A 476 21.74 17.77 41.39
CA LYS A 476 20.45 17.86 42.05
C LYS A 476 20.55 17.47 43.54
N LYS A 477 21.14 16.31 43.84
CA LYS A 477 21.34 15.83 45.21
C LYS A 477 22.18 16.80 46.03
N GLY A 478 23.25 17.34 45.46
CA GLY A 478 24.09 18.31 46.16
C GLY A 478 23.32 19.56 46.59
N ILE A 479 22.44 20.09 45.73
CA ILE A 479 21.60 21.24 46.07
C ILE A 479 20.51 20.86 47.09
N GLU A 480 19.88 19.69 46.95
CA GLU A 480 18.89 19.19 47.91
C GLU A 480 19.49 18.98 49.31
N GLU A 481 20.66 18.37 49.42
CA GLU A 481 21.37 18.16 50.68
C GLU A 481 21.76 19.49 51.34
N ALA A 482 22.26 20.46 50.57
CA ALA A 482 22.59 21.79 51.08
C ALA A 482 21.34 22.57 51.55
N LEU A 483 20.19 22.40 50.88
CA LEU A 483 18.90 22.93 51.32
C LEU A 483 18.44 22.30 52.64
N GLU A 484 18.59 20.98 52.79
CA GLU A 484 18.19 20.23 54.00
C GLU A 484 19.07 20.57 55.22
N ASN A 485 20.37 20.73 55.00
CA ASN A 485 21.33 21.07 56.06
C ASN A 485 21.28 22.54 56.47
N GLY A 486 20.65 23.41 55.65
CA GLY A 486 20.63 24.85 55.88
C GLY A 486 21.96 25.54 55.53
N ASP A 487 22.72 24.96 54.59
CA ASP A 487 24.02 25.47 54.14
C ASP A 487 23.87 26.59 53.08
N ILE A 488 22.65 26.82 52.59
CA ILE A 488 22.35 27.85 51.57
C ILE A 488 21.84 29.13 52.26
N PRO A 489 22.42 30.31 51.97
CA PRO A 489 21.94 31.60 52.47
C PRO A 489 20.46 31.86 52.15
N ASP A 490 19.73 32.50 53.08
CA ASP A 490 18.28 32.75 52.96
C ASP A 490 17.87 33.44 51.64
N ASP A 491 18.71 34.32 51.11
CA ASP A 491 18.50 35.05 49.85
C ASP A 491 18.68 34.19 48.58
N LEU A 492 19.28 33.01 48.69
CA LEU A 492 19.51 32.06 47.59
C LEU A 492 18.60 30.82 47.63
N VAL A 493 17.85 30.61 48.72
CA VAL A 493 16.99 29.43 48.91
C VAL A 493 15.95 29.26 47.78
N ASP A 494 15.33 30.35 47.33
CA ASP A 494 14.33 30.29 46.26
C ASP A 494 14.95 29.97 44.89
N THR A 495 16.16 30.48 44.63
CA THR A 495 16.95 30.14 43.43
C THR A 495 17.31 28.65 43.44
N ALA A 496 17.80 28.13 44.56
CA ALA A 496 18.14 26.72 44.72
C ALA A 496 16.93 25.80 44.46
N LYS A 497 15.75 26.11 45.02
CA LYS A 497 14.52 25.36 44.77
C LYS A 497 14.09 25.38 43.30
N SER A 498 14.22 26.53 42.64
CA SER A 498 13.93 26.68 41.21
C SER A 498 14.86 25.81 40.34
N LEU A 499 16.16 25.78 40.67
CA LEU A 499 17.15 24.94 39.99
C LEU A 499 16.88 23.45 40.18
N VAL A 500 16.51 23.01 41.39
CA VAL A 500 16.11 21.60 41.65
C VAL A 500 14.90 21.22 40.79
N GLY A 501 13.90 22.10 40.68
CA GLY A 501 12.73 21.85 39.82
C GLY A 501 13.07 21.69 38.34
N ARG A 502 14.03 22.48 37.83
CA ARG A 502 14.52 22.38 36.44
C ARG A 502 15.40 21.14 36.22
N LEU A 503 16.23 20.78 37.20
CA LEU A 503 17.01 19.54 37.20
C LEU A 503 16.10 18.31 37.21
N ASP A 504 14.98 18.35 37.92
CA ASP A 504 13.96 17.30 37.90
C ASP A 504 13.36 17.08 36.51
N GLU A 505 13.08 18.17 35.78
CA GLU A 505 12.61 18.11 34.40
C GLU A 505 13.68 17.48 33.49
N PHE A 506 14.92 17.96 33.58
CA PHE A 506 16.07 17.41 32.85
C PHE A 506 16.28 15.90 33.10
N CYS A 507 16.23 15.46 34.36
CA CYS A 507 16.38 14.05 34.73
C CYS A 507 15.27 13.17 34.14
N LYS A 508 14.01 13.66 34.13
CA LYS A 508 12.86 12.89 33.62
C LYS A 508 12.93 12.68 32.11
N GLU A 509 13.34 13.69 31.36
CA GLU A 509 13.39 13.61 29.89
C GLU A 509 14.36 12.52 29.39
N LYS A 510 15.49 12.32 30.07
CA LYS A 510 16.48 11.28 29.75
C LYS A 510 15.96 9.85 29.96
N SER A 511 15.21 9.61 31.04
CA SER A 511 14.62 8.29 31.31
C SER A 511 13.59 7.83 30.24
N VAL A 512 12.99 8.76 29.52
CA VAL A 512 12.01 8.49 28.44
C VAL A 512 12.70 8.21 27.10
N GLU A 513 13.90 8.71 26.86
CA GLU A 513 14.68 8.40 25.65
C GLU A 513 15.21 6.96 25.66
N GLU A 514 15.69 6.47 26.81
CA GLU A 514 16.18 5.08 26.94
C GLU A 514 15.06 4.03 26.71
N THR A 515 13.82 4.36 27.07
CA THR A 515 12.67 3.47 26.84
C THR A 515 12.13 3.49 25.40
N LYS A 516 12.43 4.53 24.61
CA LYS A 516 12.09 4.55 23.17
C LYS A 516 13.03 3.69 22.33
N ASP A 517 14.29 3.54 22.74
CA ASP A 517 15.26 2.69 22.05
C ASP A 517 15.03 1.19 22.29
N GLU A 518 14.33 0.80 23.36
CA GLU A 518 13.97 -0.61 23.63
C GLU A 518 12.66 -1.08 22.96
N VAL A 519 11.81 -0.17 22.44
CA VAL A 519 10.48 -0.49 21.89
C VAL A 519 10.43 -0.48 20.36
N ALA A 520 11.56 -0.57 19.66
CA ALA A 520 11.60 -0.71 18.21
C ALA A 520 11.84 -2.17 17.73
N PRO A 521 10.83 -3.07 17.71
CA PRO A 521 10.91 -4.27 16.89
C PRO A 521 10.25 -4.05 15.52
N ASP A 522 11.00 -4.43 14.48
CA ASP A 522 10.51 -5.13 13.29
C ASP A 522 9.80 -4.36 12.16
N SER A 523 10.34 -3.21 11.75
CA SER A 523 10.03 -2.62 10.42
C SER A 523 11.23 -2.14 9.60
N LYS A 524 12.43 -2.09 10.19
CA LYS A 524 13.66 -1.65 9.48
C LYS A 524 14.46 -2.77 8.83
N GLU A 525 14.18 -4.05 9.10
CA GLU A 525 14.97 -5.18 8.59
C GLU A 525 14.52 -5.67 7.19
N GLN A 526 13.25 -5.47 6.81
CA GLN A 526 12.76 -5.85 5.48
C GLN A 526 13.11 -4.84 4.37
N ASP A 527 13.48 -3.60 4.69
CA ASP A 527 13.84 -2.57 3.69
C ASP A 527 15.36 -2.47 3.44
N LYS A 528 16.20 -2.86 4.42
CA LYS A 528 17.66 -2.94 4.22
C LYS A 528 18.06 -4.07 3.27
N SER A 529 17.45 -5.26 3.37
CA SER A 529 17.77 -6.39 2.45
C SER A 529 17.32 -6.13 1.00
N LYS A 530 16.28 -5.32 0.80
CA LYS A 530 15.86 -4.87 -0.54
C LYS A 530 16.77 -3.77 -1.10
N LYS A 531 17.22 -2.81 -0.29
CA LYS A 531 18.15 -1.75 -0.73
C LYS A 531 19.57 -2.26 -1.04
N GLU A 532 20.08 -3.26 -0.31
CA GLU A 532 21.35 -3.93 -0.66
C GLU A 532 21.23 -4.75 -1.95
N SER A 533 20.14 -5.51 -2.13
CA SER A 533 19.88 -6.27 -3.36
C SER A 533 19.82 -5.41 -4.63
N VAL A 534 19.29 -4.19 -4.52
CA VAL A 534 19.17 -3.24 -5.64
C VAL A 534 20.50 -2.53 -5.92
N ARG A 535 21.28 -2.17 -4.89
CA ARG A 535 22.63 -1.60 -5.07
C ARG A 535 23.61 -2.58 -5.72
N ASP A 536 23.56 -3.85 -5.35
CA ASP A 536 24.41 -4.90 -5.96
C ASP A 536 24.02 -5.23 -7.41
N LYS A 537 22.72 -5.14 -7.74
CA LYS A 537 22.25 -5.28 -9.13
C LYS A 537 22.67 -4.09 -10.00
N LEU A 538 22.57 -2.86 -9.50
CA LEU A 538 23.02 -1.65 -10.20
C LEU A 538 24.55 -1.59 -10.37
N ALA A 539 25.32 -2.12 -9.42
CA ALA A 539 26.78 -2.23 -9.53
C ALA A 539 27.21 -3.28 -10.58
N LYS A 540 26.48 -4.41 -10.69
CA LYS A 540 26.72 -5.43 -11.74
C LYS A 540 26.36 -4.94 -13.14
N GLU A 541 25.31 -4.13 -13.30
CA GLU A 541 24.95 -3.54 -14.59
C GLU A 541 25.93 -2.44 -15.04
N LYS A 542 26.42 -1.59 -14.12
CA LYS A 542 27.44 -0.59 -14.44
C LYS A 542 28.79 -1.21 -14.86
N ASN A 543 29.15 -2.37 -14.30
CA ASN A 543 30.35 -3.12 -14.72
C ASN A 543 30.17 -3.87 -16.06
N LYS A 544 28.94 -4.25 -16.43
CA LYS A 544 28.64 -4.83 -17.75
C LYS A 544 28.65 -3.78 -18.86
N ALA A 545 28.26 -2.54 -18.57
CA ALA A 545 28.31 -1.42 -19.51
C ALA A 545 29.75 -0.93 -19.79
N LYS A 546 30.64 -0.91 -18.78
CA LYS A 546 32.05 -0.52 -18.97
C LYS A 546 32.91 -1.52 -19.77
N LYS A 547 32.48 -2.79 -19.90
CA LYS A 547 33.20 -3.80 -20.71
C LYS A 547 32.84 -3.81 -22.21
N LYS A 548 31.88 -2.99 -22.66
CA LYS A 548 31.45 -2.93 -24.07
C LYS A 548 31.98 -1.71 -24.86
N SER A 549 32.78 -0.82 -24.26
CA SER A 549 33.36 0.33 -24.95
C SER A 549 34.89 0.36 -24.82
N THR A 550 35.58 -0.43 -25.64
CA THR A 550 37.01 -0.25 -25.94
C THR A 550 37.16 -0.14 -27.45
N PRO A 551 37.59 1.00 -28.01
CA PRO A 551 37.81 1.13 -29.45
C PRO A 551 39.12 0.41 -29.84
N LYS A 552 39.05 -0.45 -30.87
CA LYS A 552 40.25 -0.99 -31.56
C LYS A 552 40.99 0.15 -32.25
N GLN A 553 42.17 0.53 -31.76
CA GLN A 553 43.12 1.36 -32.51
C GLN A 553 43.74 0.52 -33.64
N SER A 554 43.44 0.90 -34.89
CA SER A 554 44.13 0.41 -36.08
C SER A 554 45.46 1.14 -36.26
N LYS A 555 46.58 0.41 -36.15
CA LYS A 555 47.88 0.87 -36.65
C LYS A 555 47.91 0.70 -38.17
N LYS A 556 47.89 1.80 -38.93
CA LYS A 556 48.41 1.84 -40.30
C LYS A 556 49.80 2.48 -40.25
N LYS A 557 50.77 1.74 -40.75
CA LYS A 557 52.12 2.20 -41.10
C LYS A 557 51.98 2.99 -42.39
N ASP A 558 52.52 4.21 -42.43
CA ASP A 558 52.95 4.83 -43.68
C ASP A 558 54.47 4.95 -43.63
N GLU A 559 55.09 4.25 -44.59
CA GLU A 559 56.49 4.35 -44.97
C GLU A 559 56.66 5.48 -45.99
N VAL A 560 57.89 5.97 -46.03
CA VAL A 560 58.33 7.24 -46.61
C VAL A 560 58.60 7.14 -48.12
N THR A 561 58.44 8.29 -48.79
CA THR A 561 59.31 8.90 -49.84
C THR A 561 58.87 8.90 -51.32
N ILE A 562 58.92 10.16 -51.82
CA ILE A 562 58.97 10.74 -53.18
C ILE A 562 57.64 10.93 -53.91
#